data_AF-A0A938BE31-F1
#
_entry.id   AF-A0A938BE31-F1
#
_cell.length_a   1.000
_cell.length_b   1.000
_cell.length_c   1.000
_cell.angle_alpha   90.00
_cell.angle_beta   90.00
_cell.angle_gamma   90.00
#
_symmetry.space_group_name_H-M   'P 1'
#
loop_
_entity.id
_entity.type
_entity.pdbx_description
1 polymer ?
#
loop_
_entity_poly.entity_id
_entity_poly.type
_entity_poly.pdbx_seq_one_letter_code
_entity_poly.pdbx_strand_id
1 'polypeptide(L)'
;MSSEKLFTPPPVKPRSWFDKLTIPSEVEGLERGWRAILGYFSPKLRALVRKAGFNFIEVVIAIMILSTLAIAAVPNFKKAKVLKETFECVENLKAIAFAKGEWAMETGAGNGAPLPTDLSEIDAYIKGGSPVCPSGGTYTYNPIGVNPQCSLAIGLDGKPNTPDDHILREAEPTVSPKQ
;
A
#
# COMPACT_ATOMS: atom_id res chain seq x y z
N MET A 1 -36.06 6.86 -2.77
CA MET A 1 -36.00 6.35 -4.17
C MET A 1 -35.62 7.53 -5.06
N SER A 2 -34.34 7.90 -5.10
CA SER A 2 -33.85 9.01 -5.94
C SER A 2 -32.58 8.52 -6.63
N SER A 3 -32.67 8.37 -7.94
CA SER A 3 -31.61 7.87 -8.81
C SER A 3 -30.70 9.04 -9.20
N GLU A 4 -29.54 9.16 -8.57
CA GLU A 4 -28.48 10.06 -9.02
C GLU A 4 -27.91 9.54 -10.35
N LYS A 5 -28.13 10.31 -11.42
CA LYS A 5 -27.56 10.04 -12.74
C LYS A 5 -26.06 10.34 -12.68
N LEU A 6 -25.25 9.28 -12.74
CA LEU A 6 -23.80 9.37 -12.97
C LEU A 6 -23.52 10.13 -14.28
N PHE A 7 -22.98 11.33 -14.16
CA PHE A 7 -22.44 12.10 -15.27
C PHE A 7 -21.12 11.47 -15.73
N THR A 8 -21.16 10.66 -16.78
CA THR A 8 -19.94 10.16 -17.42
C THR A 8 -19.38 11.26 -18.35
N PRO A 9 -18.16 11.75 -18.14
CA PRO A 9 -17.56 12.73 -19.04
C PRO A 9 -17.40 12.13 -20.44
N PRO A 10 -17.48 12.95 -21.52
CA PRO A 10 -17.33 12.47 -22.88
C PRO A 10 -15.93 11.91 -23.13
N PRO A 11 -15.78 10.88 -24.00
CA PRO A 11 -14.48 10.31 -24.30
C PRO A 11 -13.59 11.35 -24.99
N VAL A 12 -12.47 11.69 -24.36
CA VAL A 12 -11.49 12.63 -24.89
C VAL A 12 -10.63 11.89 -25.91
N LYS A 13 -10.65 12.38 -27.16
CA LYS A 13 -9.85 11.82 -28.25
C LYS A 13 -8.38 12.23 -28.08
N PRO A 14 -7.43 11.28 -28.22
CA PRO A 14 -6.01 11.57 -28.07
C PRO A 14 -5.58 12.65 -29.05
N ARG A 15 -4.95 13.71 -28.53
CA ARG A 15 -4.53 14.91 -29.27
C ARG A 15 -3.18 14.70 -29.95
N SER A 16 -2.40 13.74 -29.49
CA SER A 16 -1.09 13.39 -30.03
C SER A 16 -0.93 11.87 -30.20
N TRP A 17 0.04 11.46 -31.00
CA TRP A 17 0.38 10.04 -31.11
C TRP A 17 1.07 9.49 -29.85
N PHE A 18 1.62 10.35 -28.99
CA PHE A 18 2.15 9.99 -27.67
C PHE A 18 1.03 9.49 -26.75
N ASP A 19 -0.17 10.05 -26.87
CA ASP A 19 -1.35 9.64 -26.11
C ASP A 19 -1.81 8.20 -26.47
N LYS A 20 -1.29 7.63 -27.55
CA LYS A 20 -1.51 6.22 -27.95
C LYS A 20 -0.44 5.26 -27.46
N LEU A 21 0.69 5.76 -26.93
CA LEU A 21 1.59 4.92 -26.17
C LEU A 21 0.97 4.71 -24.80
N THR A 22 0.49 3.49 -24.52
CA THR A 22 0.22 3.04 -23.16
C THR A 22 1.55 2.98 -22.41
N ILE A 23 1.98 4.12 -21.88
CA ILE A 23 3.08 4.18 -20.92
C ILE A 23 2.49 3.73 -19.57
N PRO A 24 3.06 2.72 -18.89
CA PRO A 24 2.52 2.23 -17.62
C PRO A 24 2.38 3.39 -16.64
N SER A 25 1.24 3.48 -15.93
CA SER A 25 0.90 4.57 -14.98
C SER A 25 1.95 4.81 -13.87
N GLU A 26 2.93 3.91 -13.75
CA GLU A 26 4.17 4.07 -13.00
C GLU A 26 5.03 5.30 -13.42
N VAL A 27 5.01 5.69 -14.70
CA VAL A 27 5.90 6.74 -15.24
C VAL A 27 5.35 8.17 -15.08
N GLU A 28 4.11 8.37 -14.64
CA GLU A 28 3.57 9.74 -14.46
C GLU A 28 4.18 10.43 -13.23
N GLY A 29 4.61 9.66 -12.22
CA GLY A 29 5.44 10.16 -11.12
C GLY A 29 6.82 10.63 -11.60
N LEU A 30 7.30 10.03 -12.69
CA LEU A 30 8.57 10.33 -13.31
C LEU A 30 8.52 11.71 -14.00
N GLU A 31 7.43 12.12 -14.65
CA GLU A 31 7.39 13.46 -15.30
C GLU A 31 7.47 14.63 -14.32
N ARG A 32 6.81 14.52 -13.16
CA ARG A 32 6.95 15.51 -12.07
C ARG A 32 8.38 15.52 -11.51
N GLY A 33 8.99 14.33 -11.39
CA GLY A 33 10.40 14.18 -11.01
C GLY A 33 11.38 14.75 -12.04
N TRP A 34 11.14 14.53 -13.33
CA TRP A 34 12.00 15.02 -14.42
C TRP A 34 11.94 16.53 -14.56
N ARG A 35 10.79 17.17 -14.31
CA ARG A 35 10.73 18.65 -14.27
C ARG A 35 11.51 19.22 -13.09
N ALA A 36 11.53 18.54 -11.94
CA ALA A 36 12.37 18.91 -10.81
C ALA A 36 13.87 18.65 -11.07
N ILE A 37 14.22 17.53 -11.71
CA ILE A 37 15.61 17.15 -12.06
C ILE A 37 16.17 18.05 -13.17
N LEU A 38 15.39 18.33 -14.23
CA LEU A 38 15.78 19.27 -15.30
C LEU A 38 15.82 20.72 -14.80
N GLY A 39 14.98 21.08 -13.83
CA GLY A 39 15.06 22.37 -13.12
C GLY A 39 16.27 22.49 -12.19
N TYR A 40 16.68 21.40 -11.54
CA TYR A 40 17.89 21.32 -10.71
C TYR A 40 19.18 21.37 -11.55
N PHE A 41 19.11 20.94 -12.82
CA PHE A 41 20.09 21.20 -13.89
C PHE A 41 20.09 22.68 -14.37
N SER A 42 20.06 23.59 -13.41
CA SER A 42 20.33 25.03 -13.55
C SER A 42 21.62 25.31 -14.34
N PRO A 43 21.86 26.55 -14.84
CA PRO A 43 23.07 26.92 -15.60
C PRO A 43 24.41 26.60 -14.92
N LYS A 44 24.41 26.29 -13.61
CA LYS A 44 25.59 25.84 -12.84
C LYS A 44 26.08 24.46 -13.29
N LEU A 45 25.20 23.54 -13.71
CA LEU A 45 25.67 22.24 -14.17
C LEU A 45 26.33 22.32 -15.56
N ARG A 46 25.84 23.22 -16.42
CA ARG A 46 26.50 23.53 -17.69
C ARG A 46 27.90 24.12 -17.49
N ALA A 47 28.18 24.76 -16.35
CA ALA A 47 29.50 25.31 -16.03
C ALA A 47 30.46 24.23 -15.49
N LEU A 48 29.94 23.26 -14.73
CA LEU A 48 30.72 22.11 -14.25
C LEU A 48 31.05 21.13 -15.40
N VAL A 49 30.08 20.84 -16.27
CA VAL A 49 30.27 20.02 -17.47
C VAL A 49 31.21 20.68 -18.49
N ARG A 50 31.31 22.03 -18.50
CA ARG A 50 32.30 22.74 -19.35
C ARG A 50 33.73 22.73 -18.80
N LYS A 51 33.93 22.45 -17.50
CA LYS A 51 35.25 22.33 -16.87
C LYS A 51 35.79 20.90 -16.85
N ALA A 52 34.91 19.90 -16.89
CA ALA A 52 35.30 18.50 -17.05
C ALA A 52 35.24 18.15 -18.54
N GLY A 53 36.37 17.76 -19.14
CA GLY A 53 36.44 17.25 -20.51
C GLY A 53 35.79 15.88 -20.65
N PHE A 54 34.50 15.78 -20.37
CA PHE A 54 33.74 14.54 -20.38
C PHE A 54 33.43 14.14 -21.82
N ASN A 55 33.88 12.96 -22.24
CA ASN A 55 33.60 12.44 -23.57
C ASN A 55 32.12 12.04 -23.64
N PHE A 56 31.45 12.28 -24.78
CA PHE A 56 30.06 11.86 -25.01
C PHE A 56 29.86 10.37 -24.70
N ILE A 57 30.88 9.55 -24.99
CA ILE A 57 30.84 8.11 -24.72
C ILE A 57 30.67 7.79 -23.24
N GLU A 58 31.27 8.58 -22.34
CA GLU A 58 31.24 8.33 -20.90
C GLU A 58 29.85 8.63 -20.32
N VAL A 59 29.21 9.72 -20.79
CA VAL A 59 27.82 10.04 -20.42
C VAL A 59 26.85 8.97 -20.94
N VAL A 60 27.05 8.51 -22.18
CA VAL A 60 26.21 7.45 -22.77
C VAL A 60 26.33 6.16 -21.96
N ILE A 61 27.55 5.72 -21.63
CA ILE A 61 27.76 4.51 -20.82
C ILE A 61 27.13 4.66 -19.42
N ALA A 62 27.26 5.82 -18.77
CA ALA A 62 26.66 6.06 -17.46
C ALA A 62 25.11 5.95 -17.50
N ILE A 63 24.46 6.54 -18.50
CA ILE A 63 23.00 6.45 -18.67
C ILE A 63 22.56 5.00 -18.91
N MET A 64 23.31 4.26 -19.73
CA MET A 64 23.03 2.85 -20.00
C MET A 64 23.09 2.00 -18.72
N ILE A 65 24.10 2.21 -17.87
CA ILE A 65 24.23 1.50 -16.59
C ILE A 65 23.08 1.88 -15.64
N LEU A 66 22.80 3.17 -15.47
CA LEU A 66 21.74 3.65 -14.58
C LEU A 66 20.35 3.13 -14.99
N SER A 67 20.06 3.09 -16.30
CA SER A 67 18.79 2.56 -16.80
C SER A 67 18.64 1.06 -16.52
N THR A 68 19.71 0.28 -16.73
CA THR A 68 19.71 -1.16 -16.48
C THR A 68 19.49 -1.48 -15.00
N LEU A 69 20.15 -0.74 -14.10
CA LEU A 69 19.97 -0.89 -12.65
C LEU A 69 18.55 -0.52 -12.18
N ALA A 70 17.98 0.56 -12.71
CA ALA A 70 16.64 1.00 -12.33
C ALA A 70 15.57 -0.04 -12.71
N ILE A 71 15.65 -0.63 -13.90
CA ILE A 71 14.71 -1.65 -14.37
C ILE A 71 14.73 -2.87 -13.44
N ALA A 72 15.90 -3.31 -13.01
CA ALA A 72 16.04 -4.47 -12.12
C ALA A 72 15.53 -4.22 -10.69
N ALA A 73 15.57 -2.97 -10.20
CA ALA A 73 15.21 -2.63 -8.82
C ALA A 73 13.69 -2.52 -8.58
N VAL A 74 12.93 -2.01 -9.55
CA VAL A 74 11.48 -1.76 -9.43
C VAL A 74 10.65 -3.00 -9.00
N PRO A 75 10.80 -4.21 -9.60
CA PRO A 75 9.92 -5.33 -9.26
C PRO A 75 10.05 -5.77 -7.80
N ASN A 76 11.26 -5.68 -7.22
CA ASN A 76 11.49 -6.06 -5.83
C ASN A 76 10.91 -5.01 -4.88
N PHE A 77 11.03 -3.71 -5.22
CA PHE A 77 10.48 -2.63 -4.41
C PHE A 77 8.95 -2.67 -4.30
N LYS A 78 8.26 -2.95 -5.42
CA LYS A 78 6.79 -3.10 -5.44
C LYS A 78 6.31 -4.23 -4.53
N LYS A 79 6.94 -5.41 -4.63
CA LYS A 79 6.59 -6.58 -3.80
C LYS A 79 6.82 -6.30 -2.32
N ALA A 80 7.96 -5.69 -1.98
CA ALA A 80 8.27 -5.34 -0.59
C ALA A 80 7.27 -4.33 0.00
N LYS A 81 6.79 -3.36 -0.80
CA LYS A 81 5.77 -2.42 -0.37
C LYS A 81 4.45 -3.13 -0.03
N VAL A 82 3.94 -3.97 -0.93
CA VAL A 82 2.68 -4.71 -0.72
C VAL A 82 2.78 -5.60 0.51
N LEU A 83 3.88 -6.36 0.65
CA LEU A 83 4.08 -7.23 1.82
C LEU A 83 4.17 -6.45 3.14
N LYS A 84 4.74 -5.24 3.11
CA LYS A 84 4.77 -4.37 4.29
C LYS A 84 3.35 -3.94 4.67
N GLU A 85 2.56 -3.50 3.69
CA GLU A 85 1.19 -3.07 3.89
C GLU A 85 0.30 -4.22 4.40
N THR A 86 0.47 -5.45 3.88
CA THR A 86 -0.25 -6.63 4.38
C THR A 86 0.14 -6.97 5.80
N PHE A 87 1.44 -6.96 6.12
CA PHE A 87 1.94 -7.24 7.47
C PHE A 87 1.42 -6.23 8.50
N GLU A 88 1.49 -4.92 8.19
CA GLU A 88 0.94 -3.87 9.04
C GLU A 88 -0.58 -4.02 9.23
N CYS A 89 -1.30 -4.40 8.17
CA CYS A 89 -2.74 -4.64 8.26
C CYS A 89 -3.07 -5.77 9.23
N VAL A 90 -2.33 -6.88 9.15
CA VAL A 90 -2.49 -8.04 10.04
C VAL A 90 -2.14 -7.69 11.48
N GLU A 91 -1.08 -6.93 11.71
CA GLU A 91 -0.73 -6.44 13.06
C GLU A 91 -1.82 -5.53 13.65
N ASN A 92 -2.41 -4.64 12.85
CA ASN A 92 -3.56 -3.83 13.28
C ASN A 92 -4.77 -4.69 13.64
N LEU A 93 -5.07 -5.74 12.86
CA LEU A 93 -6.16 -6.66 13.18
C LEU A 93 -5.90 -7.40 14.51
N LYS A 94 -4.65 -7.80 14.80
CA LYS A 94 -4.28 -8.40 16.09
C LYS A 94 -4.48 -7.41 17.23
N ALA A 95 -4.08 -6.16 17.04
CA ALA A 95 -4.27 -5.11 18.04
C ALA A 95 -5.75 -4.88 18.35
N ILE A 96 -6.61 -4.88 17.33
CA ILE A 96 -8.07 -4.80 17.50
C ILE A 96 -8.60 -6.02 18.28
N ALA A 97 -8.17 -7.23 17.90
CA ALA A 97 -8.61 -8.45 18.58
C ALA A 97 -8.21 -8.45 20.07
N PHE A 98 -7.00 -7.97 20.36
CA PHE A 98 -6.51 -7.80 21.73
C PHE A 98 -7.32 -6.74 22.50
N ALA A 99 -7.53 -5.56 21.92
CA ALA A 99 -8.31 -4.49 22.52
C ALA A 99 -9.74 -4.92 22.86
N LYS A 100 -10.39 -5.67 21.95
CA LYS A 100 -11.71 -6.27 22.21
C LYS A 100 -11.66 -7.25 23.38
N GLY A 101 -10.60 -8.06 23.47
CA GLY A 101 -10.41 -9.02 24.56
C GLY A 101 -10.29 -8.33 25.91
N GLU A 102 -9.49 -7.28 26.01
CA GLU A 102 -9.33 -6.48 27.23
C GLU A 102 -10.65 -5.80 27.64
N TRP A 103 -11.32 -5.13 26.69
CA TRP A 103 -12.63 -4.52 26.96
C TRP A 103 -13.66 -5.56 27.43
N ALA A 104 -13.66 -6.75 26.84
CA ALA A 104 -14.56 -7.84 27.24
C ALA A 104 -14.24 -8.36 28.65
N MET A 105 -12.97 -8.43 29.03
CA MET A 105 -12.55 -8.81 30.39
C MET A 105 -12.98 -7.77 31.43
N GLU A 106 -12.88 -6.48 31.11
CA GLU A 106 -13.26 -5.41 32.04
C GLU A 106 -14.78 -5.27 32.21
N THR A 107 -15.54 -5.44 31.13
CA THR A 107 -17.01 -5.31 31.14
C THR A 107 -17.75 -6.63 31.46
N GLY A 108 -17.03 -7.75 31.50
CA GLY A 108 -17.61 -9.08 31.65
C GLY A 108 -18.40 -9.55 30.41
N ALA A 109 -18.11 -8.99 29.24
CA ALA A 109 -18.77 -9.37 27.99
C ALA A 109 -18.32 -10.76 27.52
N GLY A 110 -19.28 -11.68 27.34
CA GLY A 110 -19.02 -13.02 26.82
C GLY A 110 -18.89 -13.07 25.30
N ASN A 111 -18.49 -14.23 24.78
CA ASN A 111 -18.50 -14.50 23.34
C ASN A 111 -19.91 -14.29 22.75
N GLY A 112 -19.99 -13.59 21.62
CA GLY A 112 -21.24 -13.22 20.94
C GLY A 112 -21.88 -11.93 21.47
N ALA A 113 -21.33 -11.31 22.52
CA ALA A 113 -21.82 -10.02 22.99
C ALA A 113 -21.64 -8.93 21.93
N PRO A 114 -22.62 -8.01 21.79
CA PRO A 114 -22.47 -6.84 20.92
C PRO A 114 -21.35 -5.94 21.44
N LEU A 115 -20.69 -5.26 20.51
CA LEU A 115 -19.69 -4.23 20.81
C LEU A 115 -20.35 -3.00 21.49
N PRO A 116 -19.58 -2.16 22.21
CA PRO A 116 -20.09 -0.91 22.72
C PRO A 116 -20.61 -0.03 21.58
N THR A 117 -21.60 0.82 21.90
CA THR A 117 -22.18 1.77 20.94
C THR A 117 -21.13 2.76 20.43
N ASP A 118 -20.16 3.11 21.27
CA ASP A 118 -19.00 3.91 20.92
C ASP A 118 -17.76 3.01 20.81
N LEU A 119 -17.20 2.90 19.61
CA LEU A 119 -15.98 2.13 19.37
C LEU A 119 -14.73 2.80 19.95
N SER A 120 -14.83 4.08 20.35
CA SER A 120 -13.73 4.79 21.02
C SER A 120 -13.31 4.12 22.34
N GLU A 121 -14.23 3.40 23.00
CA GLU A 121 -13.96 2.61 24.20
C GLU A 121 -12.97 1.48 23.92
N ILE A 122 -13.06 0.84 22.75
CA ILE A 122 -12.13 -0.23 22.35
C ILE A 122 -10.83 0.39 21.82
N ASP A 123 -10.93 1.46 21.05
CA ASP A 123 -9.77 2.15 20.48
C ASP A 123 -8.84 2.73 21.55
N ALA A 124 -9.36 2.98 22.76
CA ALA A 124 -8.56 3.39 23.93
C ALA A 124 -7.51 2.34 24.34
N TYR A 125 -7.75 1.05 24.09
CA TYR A 125 -6.78 -0.02 24.37
C TYR A 125 -5.76 -0.20 23.24
N ILE A 126 -5.94 0.48 22.11
CA ILE A 126 -5.02 0.45 20.98
C ILE A 126 -4.04 1.63 21.10
N LYS A 127 -2.74 1.33 21.09
CA LYS A 127 -1.70 2.35 21.13
C LYS A 127 -1.77 3.21 19.86
N GLY A 128 -2.14 4.48 20.02
CA GLY A 128 -2.31 5.42 18.91
C GLY A 128 -3.75 5.58 18.41
N GLY A 129 -4.72 4.92 19.06
CA GLY A 129 -6.15 5.00 18.73
C GLY A 129 -6.56 4.10 17.57
N SER A 130 -7.64 4.49 16.89
CA SER A 130 -8.23 3.70 15.80
C SER A 130 -7.23 3.46 14.65
N PRO A 131 -6.87 2.20 14.34
CA PRO A 131 -5.88 1.91 13.32
C PRO A 131 -6.46 2.15 11.92
N VAL A 132 -5.62 2.64 11.00
CA VAL A 132 -5.97 2.83 9.60
C VAL A 132 -5.25 1.77 8.76
N CYS A 133 -5.98 1.13 7.84
CA CYS A 133 -5.39 0.15 6.95
C CYS A 133 -4.48 0.85 5.92
N PRO A 134 -3.18 0.48 5.82
CA PRO A 134 -2.24 1.15 4.90
C PRO A 134 -2.59 0.93 3.43
N SER A 135 -3.31 -0.16 3.11
CA SER A 135 -3.82 -0.45 1.77
C SER A 135 -5.13 0.29 1.44
N GLY A 136 -5.67 1.07 2.38
CA GLY A 136 -6.90 1.84 2.20
C GLY A 136 -8.20 1.08 2.48
N GLY A 137 -8.13 -0.08 3.16
CA GLY A 137 -9.31 -0.82 3.62
C GLY A 137 -9.92 -0.25 4.90
N THR A 138 -11.09 -0.77 5.27
CA THR A 138 -11.76 -0.47 6.55
C THR A 138 -11.79 -1.70 7.44
N TYR A 139 -11.65 -1.50 8.75
CA TYR A 139 -11.70 -2.58 9.73
C TYR A 139 -13.11 -2.77 10.27
N THR A 140 -13.55 -4.02 10.30
CA THR A 140 -14.80 -4.46 10.91
C THR A 140 -14.47 -5.24 12.17
N TYR A 141 -14.86 -4.72 13.33
CA TYR A 141 -14.40 -5.28 14.61
C TYR A 141 -15.08 -6.61 14.92
N ASN A 142 -16.32 -6.82 14.44
CA ASN A 142 -17.17 -7.98 14.72
C ASN A 142 -17.48 -8.18 16.22
N PRO A 143 -18.52 -8.95 16.59
CA PRO A 143 -18.84 -9.24 17.99
C PRO A 143 -17.68 -9.88 18.77
N ILE A 144 -17.74 -9.85 20.10
CA ILE A 144 -16.73 -10.51 20.95
C ILE A 144 -16.65 -12.01 20.63
N GLY A 145 -15.44 -12.56 20.55
CA GLY A 145 -15.21 -13.96 20.16
C GLY A 145 -15.17 -14.23 18.65
N VAL A 146 -15.44 -13.22 17.81
CA VAL A 146 -15.24 -13.29 16.36
C VAL A 146 -14.06 -12.42 15.97
N ASN A 147 -13.18 -12.93 15.11
CA ASN A 147 -12.01 -12.18 14.66
C ASN A 147 -12.41 -10.93 13.86
N PRO A 148 -11.73 -9.79 14.07
CA PRO A 148 -11.93 -8.60 13.24
C PRO A 148 -11.49 -8.90 11.80
N GLN A 149 -12.10 -8.20 10.85
CA GLN A 149 -11.90 -8.40 9.42
C GLN A 149 -11.54 -7.08 8.73
N CYS A 150 -10.73 -7.16 7.69
CA CYS A 150 -10.44 -6.04 6.80
C CYS A 150 -11.33 -6.14 5.55
N SER A 151 -11.81 -5.01 5.03
CA SER A 151 -12.58 -4.97 3.77
C SER A 151 -11.79 -5.47 2.55
N LEU A 152 -10.45 -5.39 2.62
CA LEU A 152 -9.53 -5.86 1.59
C LEU A 152 -8.94 -7.24 1.93
N ALA A 153 -9.78 -8.18 2.32
CA ALA A 153 -9.34 -9.50 2.81
C ALA A 153 -8.46 -10.28 1.80
N ILE A 154 -8.74 -10.14 0.50
CA ILE A 154 -8.03 -10.85 -0.58
C ILE A 154 -6.88 -9.98 -1.09
N GLY A 155 -5.69 -10.57 -1.17
CA GLY A 155 -4.47 -9.96 -1.68
C GLY A 155 -4.53 -9.60 -3.18
N LEU A 156 -3.42 -9.09 -3.71
CA LEU A 156 -3.33 -8.64 -5.11
C LEU A 156 -3.42 -9.79 -6.11
N ASP A 157 -3.22 -11.03 -5.67
CA ASP A 157 -3.29 -12.21 -6.52
C ASP A 157 -4.73 -12.71 -6.78
N GLY A 158 -5.72 -12.15 -6.07
CA GLY A 158 -7.13 -12.52 -6.20
C GLY A 158 -7.44 -13.94 -5.72
N LYS A 159 -6.53 -14.57 -4.96
CA LYS A 159 -6.71 -15.92 -4.43
C LYS A 159 -6.89 -15.87 -2.92
N PRO A 160 -7.84 -16.63 -2.36
CA PRO A 160 -8.00 -16.71 -0.92
C PRO A 160 -6.93 -17.63 -0.28
N ASN A 161 -6.57 -17.31 0.95
CA ASN A 161 -5.60 -17.98 1.81
C ASN A 161 -4.16 -17.98 1.32
N THR A 162 -3.68 -16.88 0.77
CA THR A 162 -2.29 -16.65 0.34
C THR A 162 -1.54 -15.76 1.34
N PRO A 163 -0.19 -15.71 1.30
CA PRO A 163 0.60 -14.87 2.23
C PRO A 163 0.39 -13.36 2.06
N ASP A 164 -0.19 -12.94 0.93
CA ASP A 164 -0.53 -11.55 0.62
C ASP A 164 -1.95 -11.15 1.02
N ASP A 165 -2.71 -12.05 1.67
CA ASP A 165 -4.04 -11.74 2.17
C ASP A 165 -4.02 -10.93 3.47
N HIS A 166 -4.98 -10.00 3.57
CA HIS A 166 -5.18 -9.16 4.76
C HIS A 166 -6.14 -9.82 5.75
N ILE A 167 -5.89 -11.08 6.10
CA ILE A 167 -6.71 -11.84 7.05
C ILE A 167 -5.90 -12.19 8.29
N LEU A 168 -6.56 -12.15 9.45
CA LEU A 168 -6.08 -12.91 10.60
C LEU A 168 -6.35 -14.37 10.28
N ARG A 169 -5.31 -15.08 9.83
CA ARG A 169 -5.35 -16.53 9.86
C ARG A 169 -5.54 -16.91 11.33
N GLU A 170 -6.65 -17.56 11.67
CA GLU A 170 -6.62 -18.41 12.85
C GLU A 170 -5.33 -19.22 12.75
N ALA A 171 -4.55 -19.28 13.82
CA ALA A 171 -3.42 -20.19 13.84
C ALA A 171 -3.96 -21.56 13.43
N GLU A 172 -3.67 -21.98 12.20
CA GLU A 172 -3.73 -23.39 11.86
C GLU A 172 -3.01 -24.07 13.03
N PRO A 173 -3.63 -25.08 13.68
CA PRO A 173 -3.00 -25.77 14.79
C PRO A 173 -1.60 -26.11 14.31
N THR A 174 -0.62 -25.52 14.98
CA THR A 174 0.77 -25.54 14.55
C THR A 174 1.11 -26.98 14.21
N VAL A 175 1.32 -27.26 12.92
CA VAL A 175 2.05 -28.46 12.55
C VAL A 175 3.45 -28.19 13.07
N SER A 176 3.63 -28.58 14.33
CA SER A 176 4.90 -28.63 15.02
C SER A 176 5.88 -29.30 14.06
N PRO A 177 7.07 -28.74 13.82
CA PRO A 177 8.07 -29.42 13.03
C PRO A 177 8.36 -30.74 13.76
N LYS A 178 7.83 -31.85 13.24
CA LYS A 178 8.25 -33.18 13.68
C LYS A 178 9.75 -33.26 13.40
N GLN A 179 10.47 -33.55 14.47
CA GLN A 179 11.89 -33.91 14.45
C GLN A 179 12.16 -35.04 13.46
#